data_AF-A0A9E0AIB0-F1
#
_entry.id   AF-A0A9E0AIB0-F1
#
_cell.length_a   1.000
_cell.length_b   1.000
_cell.length_c   1.000
_cell.angle_alpha   90.00
_cell.angle_beta   90.00
_cell.angle_gamma   90.00
#
_symmetry.space_group_name_H-M   'P 1'
#
loop_
_entity.id
_entity.type
_entity.pdbx_description
1 polymer ?
#
loop_
_entity_poly.entity_id
_entity_poly.type
_entity_poly.pdbx_seq_one_letter_code
_entity_poly.pdbx_strand_id
1 'polypeptide(L)'
;QELNTYRLADLSQLTSIVEVFAIDEVIFCARDLASNRIIALMAGMAGKAIEFKIAPPDSLFIIGSNSIDDPGELYVIDINSIGKKENRRNKRFLDITFSIALLLVSPILMWLQQRPWTFFLNLFKVLLGSMSLVGYNRAASGLDELPRIRPGILHPGDQLRDQTTDSSTQQRLNTLYAKDYQTDTDLRILWKGLRKLGRTAGN
;
A
#
# COMPACT_ATOMS: atom_id res chain seq x y z
N GLN A 1 12.78 27.20 -15.74
CA GLN A 1 14.03 27.23 -16.54
C GLN A 1 15.14 26.71 -15.63
N GLU A 2 15.15 25.40 -15.29
CA GLU A 2 16.09 24.85 -14.30
C GLU A 2 16.15 23.30 -14.32
N LEU A 3 16.25 22.67 -15.51
CA LEU A 3 16.36 21.20 -15.64
C LEU A 3 17.59 20.74 -16.45
N ASN A 4 18.56 21.63 -16.72
CA ASN A 4 19.60 21.37 -17.73
C ASN A 4 21.02 21.13 -17.20
N THR A 5 21.22 20.68 -15.96
CA THR A 5 22.58 20.65 -15.38
C THR A 5 22.97 19.37 -14.65
N TYR A 6 22.55 18.18 -15.11
CA TYR A 6 23.12 16.90 -14.65
C TYR A 6 23.28 15.87 -15.78
N ARG A 7 23.73 16.29 -16.97
CA ARG A 7 24.09 15.37 -18.06
C ARG A 7 25.61 15.26 -18.16
N LEU A 8 26.16 14.10 -17.79
CA LEU A 8 27.60 13.86 -17.87
C LEU A 8 28.05 13.58 -19.31
N ALA A 9 27.22 12.88 -20.10
CA ALA A 9 27.56 12.45 -21.45
C ALA A 9 26.35 11.91 -22.23
N ASP A 10 26.62 11.32 -23.40
CA ASP A 10 25.65 10.57 -24.19
C ASP A 10 25.67 9.05 -23.90
N LEU A 11 24.55 8.36 -24.13
CA LEU A 11 24.42 6.91 -23.91
C LEU A 11 25.44 6.10 -24.73
N SER A 12 25.85 6.61 -25.89
CA SER A 12 26.90 6.00 -26.72
C SER A 12 28.27 5.92 -26.02
N GLN A 13 28.51 6.77 -25.01
CA GLN A 13 29.77 6.86 -24.27
C GLN A 13 29.72 6.11 -22.92
N LEU A 14 28.62 5.43 -22.61
CA LEU A 14 28.38 4.76 -21.32
C LEU A 14 29.55 3.85 -20.91
N THR A 15 30.04 3.02 -21.83
CA THR A 15 31.14 2.08 -21.57
C THR A 15 32.42 2.79 -21.11
N SER A 16 32.76 3.91 -21.75
CA SER A 16 33.97 4.69 -21.45
C SER A 16 33.85 5.43 -20.12
N ILE A 17 32.65 5.93 -19.80
CA ILE A 17 32.39 6.62 -18.53
C ILE A 17 32.50 5.66 -17.37
N VAL A 18 31.93 4.47 -17.52
CA VAL A 18 31.99 3.43 -16.49
C VAL A 18 33.45 3.03 -16.19
N GLU A 19 34.32 3.01 -17.20
CA GLU A 19 35.75 2.75 -17.02
C GLU A 19 36.49 3.92 -16.36
N VAL A 20 36.35 5.14 -16.91
CA VAL A 20 37.09 6.31 -16.44
C VAL A 20 36.73 6.68 -15.01
N PHE A 21 35.45 6.57 -14.65
CA PHE A 21 34.95 6.92 -13.33
C PHE A 21 34.87 5.72 -12.37
N ALA A 22 35.31 4.54 -12.79
CA ALA A 22 35.22 3.30 -12.01
C ALA A 22 33.82 3.12 -11.39
N ILE A 23 32.79 3.12 -12.23
CA ILE A 23 31.40 3.04 -11.78
C ILE A 23 31.07 1.59 -11.41
N ASP A 24 30.64 1.40 -10.17
CA ASP A 24 30.27 0.08 -9.64
C ASP A 24 28.79 -0.26 -9.84
N GLU A 25 27.93 0.72 -10.13
CA GLU A 25 26.48 0.53 -10.31
C GLU A 25 25.89 1.41 -11.42
N VAL A 26 25.06 0.81 -12.30
CA VAL A 26 24.35 1.52 -13.37
C VAL A 26 22.84 1.21 -13.30
N ILE A 27 22.03 2.27 -13.19
CA ILE A 27 20.56 2.18 -13.15
C ILE A 27 19.97 2.68 -14.49
N PHE A 28 19.23 1.82 -15.20
CA PHE A 28 18.54 2.14 -16.44
C PHE A 28 17.07 2.53 -16.20
N CYS A 29 16.63 3.64 -16.79
CA CYS A 29 15.22 4.03 -16.79
C CYS A 29 14.49 3.35 -17.96
N ALA A 30 13.61 2.38 -17.68
CA ALA A 30 12.83 1.66 -18.69
C ALA A 30 11.64 2.47 -19.25
N ARG A 31 11.40 3.69 -18.72
CA ARG A 31 10.54 4.68 -19.40
C ARG A 31 11.22 5.26 -20.63
N ASP A 32 12.51 5.53 -20.53
CA ASP A 32 13.27 6.26 -21.55
C ASP A 32 14.04 5.32 -22.50
N LEU A 33 14.31 4.09 -22.06
CA LEU A 33 15.04 3.07 -22.82
C LEU A 33 14.21 1.80 -22.99
N ALA A 34 14.11 1.31 -24.23
CA ALA A 34 13.49 0.03 -24.53
C ALA A 34 14.30 -1.15 -23.95
N SER A 35 13.62 -2.18 -23.46
CA SER A 35 14.23 -3.33 -22.77
C SER A 35 15.31 -4.03 -23.60
N ASN A 36 15.11 -4.17 -24.92
CA ASN A 36 16.11 -4.74 -25.83
C ASN A 36 17.41 -3.93 -25.88
N ARG A 37 17.31 -2.59 -25.78
CA ARG A 37 18.46 -1.69 -25.76
C ARG A 37 19.21 -1.78 -24.42
N ILE A 38 18.49 -1.88 -23.31
CA ILE A 38 19.06 -2.10 -21.99
C ILE A 38 19.86 -3.42 -21.96
N ILE A 39 19.25 -4.51 -22.43
CA ILE A 39 19.90 -5.83 -22.49
C ILE A 39 21.17 -5.79 -23.35
N ALA A 40 21.13 -5.09 -24.51
CA ALA A 40 22.30 -4.96 -25.37
C ALA A 40 23.46 -4.19 -24.68
N LEU A 41 23.15 -3.17 -23.88
CA LEU A 41 24.15 -2.41 -23.12
C LEU A 41 24.74 -3.25 -21.97
N MET A 42 23.90 -3.98 -21.23
CA MET A 42 24.36 -4.92 -20.20
C MET A 42 25.30 -5.98 -20.78
N ALA A 43 24.91 -6.59 -21.92
CA ALA A 43 25.72 -7.59 -22.61
C ALA A 43 27.06 -7.03 -23.11
N GLY A 44 27.08 -5.81 -23.62
CA GLY A 44 28.31 -5.13 -24.06
C GLY A 44 29.28 -4.77 -22.95
N MET A 45 28.82 -4.80 -21.69
CA MET A 45 29.63 -4.54 -20.49
C MET A 45 29.77 -5.79 -19.59
N ALA A 46 29.30 -6.95 -20.06
CA ALA A 46 29.39 -8.21 -19.35
C ALA A 46 30.87 -8.61 -19.19
N GLY A 47 31.31 -8.77 -17.94
CA GLY A 47 32.70 -9.07 -17.58
C GLY A 47 33.40 -7.98 -16.77
N LYS A 48 32.79 -6.80 -16.63
CA LYS A 48 33.18 -5.79 -15.64
C LYS A 48 32.42 -6.04 -14.35
N ALA A 49 33.04 -5.75 -13.20
CA ALA A 49 32.41 -5.85 -11.89
C ALA A 49 31.42 -4.68 -11.65
N ILE A 50 30.38 -4.58 -12.48
CA ILE A 50 29.36 -3.54 -12.43
C ILE A 50 28.01 -4.17 -12.13
N GLU A 51 27.29 -3.62 -11.15
CA GLU A 51 25.92 -3.99 -10.84
C GLU A 51 24.95 -3.25 -11.77
N PHE A 52 24.05 -3.99 -12.42
CA PHE A 52 23.04 -3.41 -13.29
C PHE A 52 21.66 -3.45 -12.66
N LYS A 53 20.93 -2.35 -12.81
CA LYS A 53 19.62 -2.10 -12.21
C LYS A 53 18.65 -1.51 -13.24
N ILE A 54 17.37 -1.91 -13.23
CA ILE A 54 16.34 -1.38 -14.16
C ILE A 54 15.16 -0.79 -13.38
N ALA A 55 14.84 0.48 -13.62
CA ALA A 55 13.68 1.19 -13.08
C ALA A 55 12.51 1.20 -14.08
N PRO A 56 11.37 0.52 -13.82
CA PRO A 56 10.21 0.46 -14.74
C PRO A 56 9.51 1.81 -14.93
N PRO A 57 8.89 2.06 -16.11
CA PRO A 57 7.96 3.17 -16.26
C PRO A 57 6.78 2.92 -15.32
N ASP A 58 6.59 3.83 -14.35
CA ASP A 58 5.47 3.84 -13.41
C ASP A 58 5.58 2.85 -12.23
N SER A 59 6.79 2.37 -11.91
CA SER A 59 7.02 1.58 -10.70
C SER A 59 8.18 2.09 -9.86
N LEU A 60 8.05 2.01 -8.53
CA LEU A 60 9.08 2.34 -7.54
C LEU A 60 10.04 1.16 -7.27
N PHE A 61 10.20 0.25 -8.24
CA PHE A 61 11.06 -0.92 -8.13
C PHE A 61 12.32 -0.77 -8.98
N ILE A 62 13.42 -1.35 -8.51
CA ILE A 62 14.65 -1.44 -9.27
C ILE A 62 15.00 -2.93 -9.40
N ILE A 63 15.08 -3.45 -10.62
CA ILE A 63 15.43 -4.84 -10.92
C ILE A 63 16.95 -4.95 -11.00
N GLY A 64 17.60 -5.52 -9.98
CA GLY A 64 19.04 -5.75 -9.94
C GLY A 64 19.45 -7.17 -10.34
N SER A 65 20.69 -7.33 -10.85
CA SER A 65 21.29 -8.64 -11.13
C SER A 65 22.18 -9.11 -9.97
N ASN A 66 21.60 -9.69 -8.90
CA ASN A 66 22.37 -10.32 -7.82
C ASN A 66 22.03 -11.80 -7.60
N SER A 67 23.00 -12.47 -6.97
CA SER A 67 23.37 -13.90 -6.97
C SER A 67 22.32 -14.93 -6.53
N ILE A 68 22.50 -16.15 -7.05
CA ILE A 68 21.71 -17.38 -6.92
C ILE A 68 21.43 -17.85 -5.46
N ASP A 69 22.09 -17.28 -4.45
CA ASP A 69 22.03 -17.75 -3.05
C ASP A 69 21.14 -16.93 -2.09
N ASP A 70 20.46 -15.87 -2.55
CA ASP A 70 19.44 -15.19 -1.73
C ASP A 70 18.19 -14.87 -2.58
N PRO A 71 17.13 -15.71 -2.52
CA PRO A 71 15.92 -15.48 -3.29
C PRO A 71 15.16 -14.25 -2.74
N GLY A 72 15.35 -13.10 -3.38
CA GLY A 72 14.28 -12.12 -3.53
C GLY A 72 13.89 -11.32 -2.30
N GLU A 73 14.83 -10.65 -1.63
CA GLU A 73 14.47 -9.41 -0.95
C GLU A 73 14.22 -8.31 -1.98
N LEU A 74 13.00 -8.33 -2.54
CA LEU A 74 12.36 -7.14 -3.08
C LEU A 74 12.58 -6.02 -2.06
N TYR A 75 13.43 -5.03 -2.39
CA TYR A 75 13.53 -3.79 -1.63
C TYR A 75 12.22 -3.01 -1.86
N VAL A 76 11.16 -3.44 -1.18
CA VAL A 76 9.91 -2.71 -1.08
C VAL A 76 10.21 -1.53 -0.17
N ILE A 77 10.58 -0.39 -0.75
CA ILE A 77 10.36 0.88 -0.06
C ILE A 77 8.86 0.93 0.15
N ASP A 78 8.45 0.57 1.37
CA ASP A 78 7.09 0.41 1.81
C ASP A 78 6.37 1.74 1.51
N ILE A 79 5.68 1.83 0.37
CA ILE A 79 4.79 2.94 0.03
C ILE A 79 3.76 2.93 1.16
N ASN A 80 3.56 4.06 1.83
CA ASN A 80 2.75 4.32 3.03
C ASN A 80 1.77 3.20 3.50
N SER A 81 2.30 2.02 3.84
CA SER A 81 1.49 0.81 3.95
C SER A 81 0.82 0.76 5.30
N ILE A 82 -0.38 0.20 5.36
CA ILE A 82 -1.04 -0.05 6.65
C ILE A 82 -0.23 -1.04 7.52
N GLY A 83 0.72 -1.77 6.93
CA GLY A 83 1.68 -2.61 7.62
C GLY A 83 2.67 -1.85 8.50
N LYS A 84 3.00 -0.59 8.15
CA LYS A 84 3.98 0.22 8.88
C LYS A 84 3.60 0.43 10.33
N LYS A 85 4.59 0.36 11.23
CA LYS A 85 4.40 0.59 12.67
C LYS A 85 3.73 1.94 12.95
N GLU A 86 4.14 2.98 12.24
CA GLU A 86 3.55 4.33 12.33
C GLU A 86 2.07 4.32 11.96
N ASN A 87 1.71 3.78 10.79
CA ASN A 87 0.34 3.71 10.32
C ASN A 87 -0.54 2.86 11.23
N ARG A 88 -0.04 1.73 11.74
CA ARG A 88 -0.77 0.91 12.73
C ARG A 88 -1.03 1.66 14.02
N ARG A 89 -0.08 2.48 14.48
CA ARG A 89 -0.25 3.32 15.67
C ARG A 89 -1.25 4.44 15.43
N ASN A 90 -1.13 5.16 14.30
CA ASN A 90 -2.04 6.24 13.93
C ASN A 90 -3.47 5.72 13.75
N LYS A 91 -3.62 4.58 13.08
CA LYS A 91 -4.90 3.87 12.96
C LYS A 91 -5.50 3.51 14.32
N ARG A 92 -4.68 2.95 15.22
CA ARG A 92 -5.14 2.58 16.56
C ARG A 92 -5.58 3.80 17.37
N PHE A 93 -4.85 4.90 17.26
CA PHE A 93 -5.19 6.16 17.90
C PHE A 93 -6.54 6.71 17.38
N LEU A 94 -6.74 6.69 16.06
CA LEU A 94 -8.02 7.05 15.44
C LEU A 94 -9.15 6.16 15.93
N ASP A 95 -8.97 4.83 15.88
CA ASP A 95 -9.98 3.84 16.28
C ASP A 95 -10.45 4.06 17.73
N ILE A 96 -9.51 4.28 18.66
CA ILE A 96 -9.83 4.54 20.07
C ILE A 96 -10.55 5.88 20.21
N THR A 97 -10.00 6.94 19.62
CA THR A 97 -10.56 8.30 19.75
C THR A 97 -11.99 8.36 19.23
N PHE A 98 -12.24 7.81 18.03
CA PHE A 98 -13.58 7.75 17.47
C PHE A 98 -14.49 6.81 18.22
N SER A 99 -13.99 5.68 18.72
CA SER A 99 -14.84 4.76 19.50
C SER A 99 -15.29 5.38 20.81
N ILE A 100 -14.43 6.14 21.51
CA ILE A 100 -14.81 6.90 22.71
C ILE A 100 -15.83 7.98 22.35
N ALA A 101 -15.57 8.78 21.30
CA ALA A 101 -16.50 9.82 20.86
C ALA A 101 -17.88 9.25 20.49
N LEU A 102 -17.91 8.14 19.73
CA LEU A 102 -19.15 7.46 19.35
C LEU A 102 -19.87 6.82 20.54
N LEU A 103 -19.13 6.40 21.58
CA LEU A 103 -19.72 5.87 22.82
C LEU A 103 -20.42 6.98 23.61
N LEU A 104 -19.83 8.17 23.70
CA LEU A 104 -20.46 9.32 24.38
C LEU A 104 -21.77 9.75 23.71
N VAL A 105 -21.80 9.73 22.38
CA VAL A 105 -22.99 10.08 21.59
C VAL A 105 -23.85 8.84 21.28
N SER A 106 -23.52 7.67 21.84
CA SER A 106 -24.21 6.42 21.54
C SER A 106 -25.71 6.45 21.85
N PRO A 107 -26.20 7.08 22.95
CA PRO A 107 -27.63 7.07 23.25
C PRO A 107 -28.48 7.64 22.11
N ILE A 108 -27.95 8.65 21.41
CA ILE A 108 -28.60 9.30 20.27
C ILE A 108 -28.35 8.49 19.00
N LEU A 109 -27.10 8.05 18.76
CA LEU A 109 -26.72 7.30 17.56
C LEU A 109 -27.39 5.93 17.48
N MET A 110 -27.79 5.34 18.60
CA MET A 110 -28.49 4.04 18.62
C MET A 110 -29.78 4.05 17.80
N TRP A 111 -30.50 5.18 17.71
CA TRP A 111 -31.69 5.28 16.84
C TRP A 111 -31.36 5.32 15.33
N LEU A 112 -30.13 5.70 14.97
CA LEU A 112 -29.69 5.78 13.59
C LEU A 112 -29.11 4.44 13.08
N GLN A 113 -28.67 3.56 13.99
CA GLN A 113 -28.04 2.28 13.66
C GLN A 113 -29.06 1.20 13.30
N GLN A 114 -28.74 0.37 12.31
CA GLN A 114 -29.55 -0.80 11.96
C GLN A 114 -29.62 -1.84 13.09
N ARG A 115 -28.54 -1.95 13.88
CA ARG A 115 -28.41 -2.90 15.00
C ARG A 115 -27.73 -2.20 16.19
N PRO A 116 -28.50 -1.50 17.05
CA PRO A 116 -27.95 -0.64 18.10
C PRO A 116 -27.14 -1.39 19.16
N TRP A 117 -27.57 -2.59 19.55
CA TRP A 117 -26.86 -3.41 20.53
C TRP A 117 -25.50 -3.88 20.01
N THR A 118 -25.47 -4.38 18.77
CA THR A 118 -24.22 -4.79 18.11
C THR A 118 -23.28 -3.61 17.89
N PHE A 119 -23.81 -2.43 17.57
CA PHE A 119 -23.02 -1.20 17.48
C PHE A 119 -22.28 -0.92 18.80
N PHE A 120 -23.01 -0.93 19.92
CA PHE A 120 -22.41 -0.70 21.24
C PHE A 120 -21.32 -1.74 21.53
N LEU A 121 -21.61 -3.04 21.35
CA LEU A 121 -20.63 -4.12 21.53
C LEU A 121 -19.40 -3.99 20.62
N ASN A 122 -19.59 -3.55 19.37
CA ASN A 122 -18.50 -3.33 18.42
C ASN A 122 -17.57 -2.22 18.90
N LEU A 123 -18.10 -1.11 19.45
CA LEU A 123 -17.26 -0.06 20.04
C LEU A 123 -16.39 -0.60 21.18
N PHE A 124 -16.94 -1.42 22.08
CA PHE A 124 -16.15 -2.07 23.13
C PHE A 124 -15.07 -2.99 22.55
N LYS A 125 -15.39 -3.80 21.53
CA LYS A 125 -14.40 -4.67 20.85
C LYS A 125 -13.26 -3.86 20.23
N VAL A 126 -13.57 -2.68 19.68
CA VAL A 126 -12.54 -1.77 19.18
C VAL A 126 -11.70 -1.25 20.34
N LEU A 127 -12.29 -0.78 21.44
CA LEU A 127 -11.53 -0.31 22.60
C LEU A 127 -10.64 -1.40 23.21
N LEU A 128 -11.14 -2.63 23.34
CA LEU A 128 -10.40 -3.82 23.79
C LEU A 128 -9.30 -4.27 22.82
N GLY A 129 -9.30 -3.77 21.58
CA GLY A 129 -8.26 -4.07 20.60
C GLY A 129 -8.42 -5.40 19.88
N SER A 130 -9.57 -6.05 19.98
CA SER A 130 -9.93 -7.21 19.17
C SER A 130 -10.40 -6.82 17.76
N MET A 131 -10.83 -5.57 17.58
CA MET A 131 -11.33 -5.03 16.32
C MET A 131 -10.78 -3.62 16.01
N SER A 132 -11.04 -3.18 14.78
CA SER A 132 -10.79 -1.84 14.23
C SER A 132 -12.09 -1.27 13.64
N LEU A 133 -12.23 0.05 13.54
CA LEU A 133 -13.41 0.65 12.89
C LEU A 133 -13.45 0.31 11.40
N VAL A 134 -12.29 0.33 10.75
CA VAL A 134 -12.12 0.03 9.32
C VAL A 134 -11.06 -1.06 9.14
N GLY A 135 -11.28 -1.99 8.23
CA GLY A 135 -10.32 -3.05 7.90
C GLY A 135 -10.65 -3.69 6.55
N TYR A 136 -9.96 -4.76 6.20
CA TYR A 136 -10.18 -5.41 4.91
C TYR A 136 -11.57 -6.05 4.82
N ASN A 137 -12.13 -6.06 3.61
CA ASN A 137 -13.28 -6.88 3.31
C ASN A 137 -12.86 -8.36 3.31
N ARG A 138 -13.40 -9.14 4.26
CA ARG A 138 -13.06 -10.56 4.45
C ARG A 138 -13.63 -11.49 3.38
N ALA A 139 -14.64 -11.04 2.64
CA ALA A 139 -15.21 -11.80 1.54
C ALA A 139 -14.39 -11.71 0.24
N ALA A 140 -13.36 -10.83 0.20
CA ALA A 140 -12.50 -10.68 -0.95
C ALA A 140 -11.42 -11.76 -1.01
N SER A 141 -11.08 -12.19 -2.23
CA SER A 141 -9.93 -13.05 -2.50
C SER A 141 -8.61 -12.32 -2.24
N GLY A 142 -7.52 -13.07 -1.98
CA GLY A 142 -6.17 -12.51 -1.88
C GLY A 142 -5.84 -11.81 -0.55
N LEU A 143 -6.60 -12.08 0.52
CA LEU A 143 -6.30 -11.51 1.85
C LEU A 143 -4.98 -12.01 2.45
N ASP A 144 -4.55 -13.22 2.08
CA ASP A 144 -3.30 -13.81 2.56
C ASP A 144 -2.05 -13.09 2.03
N GLU A 145 -2.19 -12.36 0.91
CA GLU A 145 -1.14 -11.54 0.32
C GLU A 145 -1.03 -10.16 0.99
N LEU A 146 -1.97 -9.79 1.86
CA LEU A 146 -2.02 -8.48 2.50
C LEU A 146 -1.41 -8.48 3.91
N PRO A 147 -0.85 -7.33 4.36
CA PRO A 147 -0.36 -7.20 5.73
C PRO A 147 -1.46 -7.50 6.76
N ARG A 148 -1.21 -8.43 7.68
CA ARG A 148 -2.20 -8.78 8.71
C ARG A 148 -2.57 -7.59 9.60
N ILE A 149 -3.85 -7.23 9.62
CA ILE A 149 -4.44 -6.19 10.49
C ILE A 149 -5.65 -6.74 11.26
N ARG A 150 -6.12 -6.00 12.27
CA ARG A 150 -7.33 -6.35 13.01
C ARG A 150 -8.56 -6.35 12.09
N PRO A 151 -9.55 -7.22 12.33
CA PRO A 151 -10.84 -7.14 11.63
C PRO A 151 -11.46 -5.75 11.75
N GLY A 152 -11.93 -5.22 10.63
CA GLY A 152 -12.71 -4.00 10.56
C GLY A 152 -14.19 -4.25 10.78
N ILE A 153 -14.89 -3.29 11.38
CA ILE A 153 -16.35 -3.22 11.27
C ILE A 153 -16.70 -2.80 9.85
N LEU A 154 -16.14 -1.70 9.36
CA LEU A 154 -16.29 -1.17 8.00
C LEU A 154 -15.14 -1.64 7.11
N HIS A 155 -15.33 -1.58 5.79
CA HIS A 155 -14.29 -1.89 4.81
C HIS A 155 -14.27 -0.88 3.66
N PRO A 156 -13.19 -0.79 2.86
CA PRO A 156 -13.07 0.19 1.77
C PRO A 156 -14.25 0.22 0.80
N GLY A 157 -14.87 -0.95 0.53
CA GLY A 157 -16.07 -1.06 -0.30
C GLY A 157 -17.32 -0.33 0.24
N ASP A 158 -17.39 0.02 1.53
CA ASP A 158 -18.54 0.75 2.10
C ASP A 158 -18.65 2.20 1.60
N GLN A 159 -17.63 2.69 0.89
CA GLN A 159 -17.64 4.01 0.25
C GLN A 159 -18.45 4.05 -1.05
N LEU A 160 -18.70 2.88 -1.65
CA LEU A 160 -19.44 2.73 -2.91
C LEU A 160 -20.93 2.60 -2.62
N ARG A 161 -21.75 3.27 -3.44
CA ARG A 161 -23.22 3.23 -3.34
C ARG A 161 -23.77 1.87 -3.76
N ASP A 162 -23.21 1.31 -4.84
CA ASP A 162 -23.47 -0.06 -5.24
C ASP A 162 -22.54 -0.97 -4.45
N GLN A 163 -23.14 -1.85 -3.65
CA GLN A 163 -22.42 -2.96 -3.02
C GLN A 163 -21.98 -3.90 -4.12
N THR A 164 -20.89 -3.57 -4.81
CA THR A 164 -20.33 -4.40 -5.85
C THR A 164 -19.87 -5.71 -5.21
N THR A 165 -20.65 -6.77 -5.47
CA THR A 165 -20.34 -8.16 -5.09
C THR A 165 -19.17 -8.72 -5.90
N ASP A 166 -18.67 -7.97 -6.88
CA ASP A 166 -17.51 -8.37 -7.68
C ASP A 166 -16.27 -8.48 -6.79
N SER A 167 -15.87 -9.73 -6.57
CA SER A 167 -14.70 -10.11 -5.76
C SER A 167 -13.42 -9.44 -6.25
N SER A 168 -13.27 -9.19 -7.55
CA SER A 168 -12.07 -8.58 -8.13
C SER A 168 -11.96 -7.09 -7.75
N THR A 169 -13.09 -6.36 -7.78
CA THR A 169 -13.18 -4.99 -7.30
C THR A 169 -12.87 -4.89 -5.81
N GLN A 170 -13.42 -5.79 -4.99
CA GLN A 170 -13.15 -5.80 -3.53
C GLN A 170 -11.68 -6.10 -3.21
N GLN A 171 -11.06 -7.03 -3.94
CA GLN A 171 -9.63 -7.31 -3.82
C GLN A 171 -8.81 -6.06 -4.18
N ARG A 172 -9.10 -5.39 -5.30
CA ARG A 172 -8.42 -4.15 -5.68
C ARG A 172 -8.54 -3.06 -4.62
N LEU A 173 -9.73 -2.88 -4.03
CA LEU A 173 -9.95 -1.92 -2.96
C LEU A 173 -9.16 -2.25 -1.69
N ASN A 174 -9.11 -3.52 -1.29
CA ASN A 174 -8.28 -3.96 -0.16
C ASN A 174 -6.79 -3.74 -0.43
N THR A 175 -6.31 -4.04 -1.64
CA THR A 175 -4.92 -3.83 -2.05
C THR A 175 -4.55 -2.34 -2.06
N LEU A 176 -5.41 -1.47 -2.59
CA LEU A 176 -5.20 -0.02 -2.55
C LEU A 176 -5.14 0.49 -1.10
N TYR A 177 -6.08 0.06 -0.27
CA TYR A 177 -6.10 0.40 1.15
C TYR A 177 -4.87 -0.10 1.92
N ALA A 178 -4.34 -1.27 1.56
CA ALA A 178 -3.15 -1.84 2.17
C ALA A 178 -1.87 -1.08 1.78
N LYS A 179 -1.74 -0.71 0.50
CA LYS A 179 -0.52 -0.11 -0.08
C LYS A 179 -0.42 1.40 0.13
N ASP A 180 -1.54 2.13 0.08
CA ASP A 180 -1.56 3.59 0.24
C ASP A 180 -2.52 3.97 1.38
N TYR A 181 -2.11 3.61 2.60
CA TYR A 181 -2.91 3.88 3.78
C TYR A 181 -2.80 5.33 4.20
N GLN A 182 -3.94 5.99 4.30
CA GLN A 182 -4.04 7.33 4.85
C GLN A 182 -5.18 7.42 5.86
N THR A 183 -5.00 8.22 6.90
CA THR A 183 -5.96 8.36 8.01
C THR A 183 -7.27 9.01 7.54
N ASP A 184 -7.22 9.90 6.56
CA ASP A 184 -8.38 10.52 5.91
C ASP A 184 -9.27 9.47 5.19
N THR A 185 -8.68 8.39 4.68
CA THR A 185 -9.40 7.32 4.02
C THR A 185 -10.29 6.59 5.02
N ASP A 186 -9.77 6.31 6.23
CA ASP A 186 -10.57 5.74 7.32
C ASP A 186 -11.70 6.68 7.75
N LEU A 187 -11.43 7.99 7.84
CA LEU A 187 -12.47 8.99 8.16
C LEU A 187 -13.58 9.03 7.11
N ARG A 188 -13.23 9.00 5.83
CA ARG A 188 -14.21 8.98 4.72
C ARG A 188 -15.04 7.71 4.75
N ILE A 189 -14.43 6.55 4.99
CA ILE A 189 -15.13 5.27 5.14
C ILE A 189 -16.07 5.33 6.34
N LEU A 190 -15.60 5.83 7.48
CA LEU A 190 -16.39 5.93 8.71
C LEU A 190 -17.61 6.85 8.53
N TRP A 191 -17.43 8.01 7.91
CA TRP A 191 -18.50 8.97 7.67
C TRP A 191 -19.60 8.39 6.75
N LYS A 192 -19.20 7.76 5.64
CA LYS A 192 -20.14 7.12 4.71
C LYS A 192 -20.79 5.86 5.31
N GLY A 193 -20.05 5.13 6.13
CA GLY A 193 -20.46 3.88 6.76
C GLY A 193 -21.09 4.04 8.15
N LEU A 194 -21.35 5.27 8.62
CA LEU A 194 -21.74 5.52 10.01
C LEU A 194 -22.96 4.70 10.44
N ARG A 195 -23.97 4.56 9.58
CA ARG A 195 -25.22 3.79 9.84
C ARG A 195 -25.04 2.28 9.84
N LYS A 196 -23.87 1.79 9.41
CA LYS A 196 -23.51 0.36 9.27
C LYS A 196 -22.61 -0.13 10.40
N LEU A 197 -22.25 0.72 11.38
CA LEU A 197 -21.36 0.33 12.48
C LEU A 197 -21.96 -0.75 13.40
N GLY A 198 -23.28 -0.95 13.34
CA GLY A 198 -23.96 -2.07 13.99
C GLY A 198 -23.86 -3.43 13.28
N ARG A 199 -23.21 -3.55 12.12
CA ARG A 199 -23.13 -4.85 11.43
C ARG A 199 -22.24 -5.84 12.17
N THR A 200 -22.47 -7.13 11.93
CA THR A 200 -21.62 -8.18 12.48
C THR A 200 -20.28 -8.15 11.77
N ALA A 201 -19.20 -8.05 12.53
CA ALA A 201 -17.84 -8.08 12.00
C ALA A 201 -17.60 -9.31 11.12
N GLY A 202 -17.21 -9.11 9.86
CA GLY A 202 -16.85 -10.20 8.95
C GLY A 202 -17.95 -10.68 8.00
N ASN A 203 -19.11 -10.02 7.96
CA ASN A 203 -20.12 -10.19 6.90
C ASN A 203 -20.36 -8.88 6.15
#